data_AF-F3ZGP8-F1
#
_entry.id   AF-F3ZGP8-F1
#
_cell.length_a   1.000
_cell.length_b   1.000
_cell.length_c   1.000
_cell.angle_alpha   90.00
_cell.angle_beta   90.00
_cell.angle_gamma   90.00
#
_symmetry.space_group_name_H-M   'P 1'
#
loop_
_entity.id
_entity.type
_entity.pdbx_description
1 polymer ?
#
loop_
_entity_poly.entity_id
_entity_poly.type
_entity_poly.pdbx_seq_one_letter_code
_entity_poly.pdbx_strand_id
1 'polypeptide(L)'
;MARGTTLHHLLENRARRRTFKGTRGRREGHRGVGETSPDAVLHGTERMVPWATRCRHQLLSDAYTALVMEGDTTEAEWETVEEAARSVDYAGWWLDQRKTDPSDLPELLEAATYAI
;
A
#
# COMPACT_ATOMS: atom_id res chain seq x y z
N MET A 1 -0.35 27.01 20.51
CA MET A 1 -0.75 27.02 19.08
C MET A 1 0.50 26.89 18.23
N ALA A 2 0.77 25.70 17.69
CA ALA A 2 1.82 25.49 16.69
C ALA A 2 1.48 24.21 15.89
N ARG A 3 0.48 24.31 15.00
CA ARG A 3 0.15 23.26 14.01
C ARG A 3 0.81 23.63 12.68
N GLY A 4 2.14 23.60 12.63
CA GLY A 4 2.91 24.16 11.51
C GLY A 4 3.96 23.25 10.88
N THR A 5 4.18 22.03 11.38
CA THR A 5 5.40 21.27 11.06
C THR A 5 5.17 19.90 10.42
N THR A 6 3.92 19.44 10.29
CA THR A 6 3.62 18.10 9.75
C THR A 6 3.67 18.07 8.22
N LEU A 7 3.23 19.16 7.55
CA LEU A 7 3.15 19.21 6.09
C LEU A 7 4.51 19.25 5.38
N HIS A 8 5.53 19.86 6.00
CA HIS A 8 6.86 19.98 5.39
C HIS A 8 7.66 18.68 5.48
N HIS A 9 7.47 17.89 6.55
CA HIS A 9 8.18 16.63 6.74
C HIS A 9 7.66 15.51 5.80
N LEU A 10 6.35 15.49 5.55
CA LEU A 10 5.69 14.62 4.55
C LEU A 10 6.16 14.92 3.11
N LEU A 11 6.47 16.18 2.80
CA LEU A 11 7.01 16.57 1.49
C LEU A 11 8.51 16.21 1.34
N GLU A 12 9.30 16.29 2.41
CA GLU A 12 10.74 15.97 2.37
C GLU A 12 11.03 14.46 2.25
N ASN A 13 10.21 13.59 2.86
CA ASN A 13 10.39 12.14 2.75
C ASN A 13 10.16 11.62 1.31
N ARG A 14 9.29 12.30 0.56
CA ARG A 14 8.92 12.00 -0.84
C ARG A 14 10.04 12.24 -1.86
N ALA A 15 11.01 13.10 -1.57
CA ALA A 15 12.00 13.54 -2.56
C ALA A 15 13.15 12.55 -2.81
N ARG A 16 13.45 11.65 -1.87
CA ARG A 16 14.72 10.88 -1.86
C ARG A 16 14.75 9.59 -2.69
N ARG A 17 13.62 9.07 -3.18
CA ARG A 17 13.55 7.70 -3.76
C ARG A 17 13.35 7.65 -5.28
N ARG A 18 13.65 8.76 -5.98
CA ARG A 18 13.28 8.99 -7.39
C ARG A 18 14.32 8.53 -8.41
N THR A 19 14.91 7.34 -8.28
CA THR A 19 15.74 6.76 -9.37
C THR A 19 15.68 5.24 -9.38
N PHE A 20 14.64 4.66 -9.98
CA PHE A 20 14.76 3.31 -10.50
C PHE A 20 14.06 3.22 -11.85
N LYS A 21 14.88 3.06 -12.90
CA LYS A 21 14.48 3.01 -14.30
C LYS A 21 14.59 1.55 -14.74
N GLY A 22 13.46 0.84 -14.81
CA GLY A 22 13.37 -0.55 -15.25
C GLY A 22 12.69 -0.67 -16.61
N THR A 23 13.39 -1.28 -17.56
CA THR A 23 13.09 -1.41 -18.99
C THR A 23 12.08 -2.52 -19.35
N ARG A 24 11.42 -2.34 -20.51
CA ARG A 24 10.36 -3.18 -21.14
C ARG A 24 10.73 -4.67 -21.38
N GLY A 25 9.68 -5.50 -21.55
CA GLY A 25 9.69 -6.88 -22.08
C GLY A 25 8.41 -7.69 -21.75
N ARG A 26 7.52 -7.91 -22.73
CA ARG A 26 6.03 -8.10 -22.73
C ARG A 26 5.45 -9.52 -22.42
N ARG A 27 4.15 -9.56 -22.00
CA ARG A 27 3.09 -10.63 -22.02
C ARG A 27 3.38 -11.94 -21.26
N GLU A 28 2.45 -12.75 -20.72
CA GLU A 28 0.99 -12.82 -20.53
C GLU A 28 0.77 -13.71 -19.28
N GLY A 29 -0.39 -13.64 -18.62
CA GLY A 29 -0.60 -14.14 -17.26
C GLY A 29 -0.78 -15.64 -17.09
N HIS A 30 -0.92 -16.05 -15.82
CA HIS A 30 -1.55 -17.30 -15.41
C HIS A 30 -2.06 -17.14 -13.97
N ARG A 31 -3.36 -17.43 -13.77
CA ARG A 31 -4.00 -17.56 -12.47
C ARG A 31 -3.66 -18.96 -11.94
N GLY A 32 -2.78 -19.03 -10.94
CA GLY A 32 -2.41 -20.26 -10.24
C GLY A 32 -2.78 -20.15 -8.77
N VAL A 33 -3.55 -21.12 -8.29
CA VAL A 33 -4.04 -21.28 -6.92
C VAL A 33 -3.03 -22.13 -6.14
N GLY A 34 -2.69 -21.74 -4.90
CA GLY A 34 -2.08 -22.66 -3.92
C GLY A 34 -1.08 -22.03 -2.94
N GLU A 35 -1.44 -22.11 -1.64
CA GLU A 35 -0.64 -21.93 -0.41
C GLU A 35 -0.33 -20.50 0.09
N THR A 36 -1.23 -20.03 0.95
CA THR A 36 -1.13 -18.93 1.92
C THR A 36 -0.22 -19.33 3.10
N SER A 37 0.79 -18.61 3.64
CA SER A 37 1.39 -17.28 3.50
C SER A 37 2.82 -17.38 4.07
N PRO A 38 3.79 -16.52 3.67
CA PRO A 38 4.48 -15.74 4.73
C PRO A 38 4.39 -14.22 4.55
N ASP A 39 4.24 -13.76 3.31
CA ASP A 39 3.96 -12.38 2.92
C ASP A 39 3.04 -12.50 1.70
N ALA A 40 1.72 -12.31 1.87
CA ALA A 40 0.72 -12.66 0.88
C ALA A 40 1.09 -12.18 -0.55
N VAL A 41 1.37 -13.14 -1.43
CA VAL A 41 1.82 -12.88 -2.80
C VAL A 41 0.70 -12.17 -3.55
N LEU A 42 1.02 -11.03 -4.17
CA LEU A 42 0.03 -10.30 -4.96
C LEU A 42 -0.24 -11.01 -6.28
N HIS A 43 -1.50 -11.11 -6.67
CA HIS A 43 -1.95 -11.61 -7.97
C HIS A 43 -1.91 -10.52 -9.03
N GLY A 44 -1.28 -10.81 -10.17
CA GLY A 44 -1.18 -9.88 -11.29
C GLY A 44 -0.18 -10.36 -12.33
N THR A 45 0.16 -9.49 -13.28
CA THR A 45 1.24 -9.82 -14.22
C THR A 45 2.59 -9.84 -13.49
N GLU A 46 3.54 -10.65 -13.97
CA GLU A 46 4.91 -10.72 -13.42
C GLU A 46 5.61 -9.35 -13.35
N ARG A 47 5.17 -8.39 -14.17
CA ARG A 47 5.66 -7.00 -14.16
C ARG A 47 5.00 -6.13 -13.09
N MET A 48 3.75 -6.41 -12.77
CA MET A 48 2.99 -5.66 -11.78
C MET A 48 3.38 -6.07 -10.37
N VAL A 49 3.49 -7.38 -10.11
CA VAL A 49 3.66 -7.92 -8.75
C VAL A 49 4.82 -7.28 -8.00
N PRO A 50 6.07 -7.24 -8.52
CA PRO A 50 7.19 -6.66 -7.77
C PRO A 50 6.99 -5.17 -7.45
N TRP A 51 6.36 -4.43 -8.36
CA TRP A 51 6.10 -3.01 -8.15
C TRP A 51 4.93 -2.78 -7.18
N ALA A 52 3.87 -3.56 -7.31
CA ALA A 52 2.71 -3.53 -6.44
C ALA A 52 3.07 -3.91 -5.00
N THR A 53 3.93 -4.92 -4.80
CA THR A 53 4.45 -5.29 -3.48
C THR A 53 5.16 -4.11 -2.84
N ARG A 54 6.02 -3.40 -3.60
CA ARG A 54 6.67 -2.19 -3.12
C ARG A 54 5.66 -1.08 -2.78
N CYS A 55 4.66 -0.87 -3.63
CA CYS A 55 3.61 0.12 -3.38
C CYS A 55 2.80 -0.20 -2.11
N ARG A 56 2.45 -1.47 -1.89
CA ARG A 56 1.78 -1.95 -0.67
C ARG A 56 2.60 -1.64 0.58
N HIS A 57 3.88 -2.03 0.61
CA HIS A 57 4.75 -1.74 1.77
C HIS A 57 4.89 -0.24 2.03
N GLN A 58 5.10 0.56 0.97
CA GLN A 58 5.25 2.00 1.12
C GLN A 58 3.97 2.63 1.66
N LEU A 59 2.81 2.30 1.09
CA LEU A 59 1.53 2.83 1.52
C LEU A 59 1.17 2.41 2.96
N LEU A 60 1.40 1.14 3.34
CA LEU A 60 1.18 0.68 4.71
C LEU A 60 2.10 1.38 5.71
N SER A 61 3.38 1.56 5.38
CA SER A 61 4.33 2.25 6.26
C SER A 61 3.97 3.73 6.43
N ASP A 62 3.57 4.39 5.35
CA ASP A 62 3.17 5.80 5.36
C ASP A 62 1.83 5.98 6.11
N ALA A 63 0.89 5.05 5.94
CA ALA A 63 -0.39 5.06 6.64
C ALA A 63 -0.23 4.79 8.14
N TYR A 64 0.61 3.83 8.54
CA TYR A 64 0.93 3.60 9.95
C TYR A 64 1.53 4.86 10.59
N THR A 65 2.43 5.55 9.89
CA THR A 65 3.00 6.81 10.38
C THR A 65 1.91 7.87 10.55
N ALA A 66 1.08 8.09 9.52
CA ALA A 66 0.05 9.13 9.54
C ALA A 66 -1.06 8.88 10.57
N LEU A 67 -1.50 7.62 10.70
CA LEU A 67 -2.67 7.27 11.51
C LEU A 67 -2.31 6.90 12.95
N VAL A 68 -1.24 6.12 13.16
CA VAL A 68 -0.87 5.59 14.49
C VAL A 68 0.17 6.44 15.19
N MET A 69 1.23 6.85 14.48
CA MET A 69 2.31 7.63 15.10
C MET A 69 1.98 9.11 15.21
N GLU A 70 1.31 9.68 14.20
CA GLU A 70 0.96 11.10 14.13
C GLU A 70 -0.52 11.38 14.37
N GLY A 71 -1.36 10.35 14.24
CA GLY A 71 -2.81 10.42 14.43
C GLY A 71 -3.26 9.82 15.75
N ASP A 72 -4.57 9.55 15.84
CA ASP A 72 -5.23 9.02 17.04
C ASP A 72 -5.58 7.53 16.92
N THR A 73 -5.21 6.86 15.82
CA THR A 73 -5.48 5.44 15.60
C THR A 73 -4.62 4.60 16.53
N THR A 74 -5.25 3.71 17.28
CA THR A 74 -4.56 2.78 18.17
C THR A 74 -3.93 1.62 17.40
N GLU A 75 -2.94 0.94 17.99
CA GLU A 75 -2.35 -0.27 17.38
C GLU A 75 -3.38 -1.40 17.19
N ALA A 76 -4.40 -1.49 18.06
CA ALA A 76 -5.48 -2.45 17.92
C ALA A 76 -6.41 -2.15 16.73
N GLU A 77 -6.71 -0.87 16.49
CA GLU A 77 -7.45 -0.47 15.28
C GLU A 77 -6.61 -0.68 14.02
N TRP A 78 -5.30 -0.43 14.10
CA TRP A 78 -4.37 -0.70 13.00
C TRP A 78 -4.33 -2.18 12.60
N GLU A 79 -4.37 -3.11 13.56
CA GLU A 79 -4.43 -4.55 13.27
C GLU A 79 -5.60 -4.92 12.34
N THR A 80 -6.75 -4.24 12.49
CA THR A 80 -7.92 -4.42 11.62
C THR A 80 -7.65 -3.91 10.19
N VAL A 81 -6.93 -2.79 10.06
CA VAL A 81 -6.48 -2.26 8.77
C VAL A 81 -5.49 -3.20 8.10
N GLU A 82 -4.55 -3.79 8.86
CA GLU A 82 -3.60 -4.77 8.32
C GLU A 82 -4.27 -6.06 7.87
N GLU A 83 -5.30 -6.51 8.59
CA GLU A 83 -6.12 -7.65 8.18
C GLU A 83 -6.82 -7.37 6.84
N ALA A 84 -7.50 -6.21 6.72
CA ALA A 84 -8.12 -5.80 5.46
C ALA A 84 -7.09 -5.65 4.33
N ALA A 85 -5.88 -5.15 4.62
CA ALA A 85 -4.81 -5.09 3.64
C ALA A 85 -4.31 -6.47 3.21
N ARG A 86 -4.39 -7.49 4.07
CA ARG A 86 -4.01 -8.87 3.75
C ARG A 86 -5.00 -9.57 2.84
N SER A 87 -6.29 -9.21 2.88
CA SER A 87 -7.30 -9.77 1.98
C SER A 87 -7.27 -9.17 0.57
N VAL A 88 -6.70 -7.97 0.39
CA VAL A 88 -6.54 -7.36 -0.94
C VAL A 88 -5.28 -7.89 -1.63
N ASP A 89 -5.44 -8.97 -2.39
CA ASP A 89 -4.34 -9.66 -3.08
C ASP A 89 -4.08 -9.15 -4.52
N TYR A 90 -4.93 -8.30 -5.10
CA TYR A 90 -4.76 -7.88 -6.49
C TYR A 90 -3.71 -6.78 -6.66
N ALA A 91 -2.64 -7.08 -7.41
CA ALA A 91 -1.52 -6.16 -7.66
C ALA A 91 -1.95 -4.85 -8.33
N GLY A 92 -2.97 -4.89 -9.20
CA GLY A 92 -3.47 -3.69 -9.89
C GLY A 92 -4.02 -2.66 -8.93
N TRP A 93 -4.75 -3.10 -7.90
CA TRP A 93 -5.36 -2.23 -6.91
C TRP A 93 -4.31 -1.43 -6.13
N TRP A 94 -3.25 -2.10 -5.64
CA TRP A 94 -2.15 -1.45 -4.93
C TRP A 94 -1.38 -0.44 -5.80
N LEU A 95 -1.26 -0.70 -7.10
CA LEU A 95 -0.65 0.24 -8.03
C LEU A 95 -1.52 1.49 -8.21
N ASP A 96 -2.84 1.35 -8.23
CA ASP A 96 -3.75 2.48 -8.38
C ASP A 96 -3.70 3.40 -7.15
N GLN A 97 -3.51 2.84 -5.95
CA GLN A 97 -3.39 3.63 -4.70
C GLN A 97 -2.04 4.33 -4.50
N ARG A 98 -1.05 4.12 -5.36
CA ARG A 98 0.34 4.62 -5.17
C ARG A 98 0.49 6.15 -5.02
N LYS A 99 -0.56 6.94 -5.25
CA LYS A 99 -0.59 8.41 -5.14
C LYS A 99 -1.67 8.92 -4.20
N THR A 100 -2.41 8.04 -3.52
CA THR A 100 -3.46 8.43 -2.58
C THR A 100 -2.86 9.02 -1.31
N ASP A 101 -3.67 9.73 -0.52
CA ASP A 101 -3.27 10.09 0.83
C ASP A 101 -3.17 8.81 1.69
N PRO A 102 -2.07 8.57 2.41
CA PRO A 102 -1.95 7.37 3.26
C PRO A 102 -3.04 7.27 4.32
N SER A 103 -3.61 8.39 4.76
CA SER A 103 -4.69 8.44 5.75
C SER A 103 -6.03 7.91 5.19
N ASP A 104 -6.19 7.88 3.86
CA ASP A 104 -7.36 7.34 3.18
C ASP A 104 -7.32 5.79 3.08
N LEU A 105 -6.21 5.15 3.44
CA LEU A 105 -6.02 3.70 3.29
C LEU A 105 -7.15 2.86 3.93
N PRO A 106 -7.64 3.14 5.16
CA PRO A 106 -8.73 2.37 5.75
C PRO A 106 -10.01 2.39 4.92
N GLU A 107 -10.42 3.57 4.41
CA GLU A 107 -11.61 3.73 3.56
C GLU A 107 -11.44 3.00 2.23
N LEU A 108 -10.26 3.10 1.63
CA LEU A 108 -9.94 2.41 0.38
C LEU A 108 -10.00 0.88 0.53
N LEU A 109 -9.48 0.35 1.64
CA LEU A 109 -9.52 -1.09 1.96
C LEU A 109 -10.94 -1.57 2.24
N GLU A 110 -11.74 -0.78 2.98
CA GLU A 110 -13.15 -1.08 3.17
C GLU A 110 -13.88 -1.16 1.82
N ALA A 111 -13.69 -0.17 0.94
CA ALA A 111 -14.30 -0.18 -0.39
C ALA A 111 -13.86 -1.39 -1.25
N ALA A 112 -12.60 -1.82 -1.12
CA ALA A 112 -12.07 -2.97 -1.86
C ALA A 112 -12.61 -4.31 -1.35
N THR A 113 -12.87 -4.41 -0.04
CA THR A 113 -13.28 -5.66 0.63
C THR A 113 -14.79 -5.82 0.72
N TYR A 114 -15.54 -4.72 0.78
CA TYR A 114 -17.01 -4.72 0.72
C TYR A 114 -17.56 -5.07 -0.68
N ALA A 115 -16.72 -4.94 -1.71
CA ALA A 115 -17.08 -5.27 -3.10
C ALA A 115 -16.92 -6.76 -3.47
N ILE A 116 -16.65 -7.64 -2.48
CA ILE A 116 -16.40 -9.08 -2.65
C ILE A 116 -17.57 -9.88 -2.11
#